data_AF-A0A7C9KUH8-F1
#
_entry.id   AF-A0A7C9KUH8-F1
#
_cell.length_a   1.000
_cell.length_b   1.000
_cell.length_c   1.000
_cell.angle_alpha   90.00
_cell.angle_beta   90.00
_cell.angle_gamma   90.00
#
_symmetry.space_group_name_H-M   'P 1'
#
loop_
_entity.id
_entity.type
_entity.pdbx_description
1 polymer ?
#
loop_
_entity_poly.entity_id
_entity_poly.type
_entity_poly.pdbx_seq_one_letter_code
_entity_poly.pdbx_strand_id
1 'polypeptide(L)'
;MSVINTNITALIGQNNLKGAQSSLQQAQERLSSGLRINNAADDAAGQAIANRMTSTVTGLNQASRNANDGISLAQTAEGSLDQINDNLQRIRELTVQAQNDTNTAQDIDSIQEEVNERLAEIDRVTEQTQFNGRDLFAAGTDTSFSIQVGAKDGETIS
;
A
#
# COMPACT_ATOMS: atom_id res chain seq x y z
N MET A 1 9.17 -60.05 -50.19
CA MET A 1 8.04 -60.33 -49.30
C MET A 1 7.35 -59.03 -48.93
N SER A 2 6.21 -58.73 -49.57
CA SER A 2 5.37 -57.60 -49.17
C SER A 2 4.54 -58.03 -47.96
N VAL A 3 4.73 -57.38 -46.83
CA VAL A 3 3.96 -57.65 -45.60
C VAL A 3 2.62 -56.92 -45.74
N ILE A 4 1.55 -57.66 -46.03
CA ILE A 4 0.21 -57.09 -46.30
C ILE A 4 -0.54 -56.75 -45.00
N ASN A 5 -0.24 -57.42 -43.88
CA ASN A 5 -0.93 -57.20 -42.61
C ASN A 5 -0.50 -55.96 -41.82
N THR A 6 0.74 -55.49 -41.98
CA THR A 6 1.25 -54.30 -41.27
C THR A 6 1.97 -53.39 -42.26
N ASN A 7 1.32 -52.29 -42.63
CA ASN A 7 1.90 -51.29 -43.53
C ASN A 7 2.80 -50.32 -42.75
N ILE A 8 4.10 -50.58 -42.77
CA ILE A 8 5.12 -49.80 -42.05
C ILE A 8 5.15 -48.35 -42.54
N THR A 9 5.02 -48.10 -43.85
CA THR A 9 5.00 -46.74 -44.42
C THR A 9 3.81 -45.93 -43.91
N ALA A 10 2.63 -46.55 -43.84
CA ALA A 10 1.45 -45.92 -43.26
C ALA A 10 1.62 -45.63 -41.74
N LEU A 11 2.24 -46.55 -41.00
CA LEU A 11 2.52 -46.38 -39.57
C LEU A 11 3.51 -45.22 -39.31
N ILE A 12 4.56 -45.09 -40.14
CA ILE A 12 5.50 -43.97 -40.08
C ILE A 12 4.79 -42.65 -40.42
N GLY A 13 3.96 -42.63 -41.46
CA GLY A 13 3.15 -41.46 -41.82
C GLY A 13 2.22 -41.03 -40.68
N GLN A 14 1.56 -41.99 -40.02
CA GLN A 14 0.68 -41.72 -38.88
C GLN A 14 1.45 -41.20 -37.65
N ASN A 15 2.64 -41.73 -37.35
CA ASN A 15 3.47 -41.23 -36.26
C ASN A 15 3.96 -39.79 -36.52
N ASN A 16 4.39 -39.47 -37.75
CA ASN A 16 4.78 -38.12 -38.13
C ASN A 16 3.59 -37.15 -38.05
N LEU A 17 2.39 -37.59 -38.48
CA LEU A 17 1.16 -36.80 -38.36
C LEU A 17 0.82 -36.51 -36.90
N LYS A 18 0.96 -37.48 -35.99
CA LYS A 18 0.77 -37.27 -34.55
C LYS A 18 1.75 -36.22 -33.99
N GLY A 19 3.03 -36.28 -34.40
CA GLY A 19 4.02 -35.26 -34.05
C GLY A 19 3.61 -33.86 -34.50
N ALA A 20 3.22 -33.72 -35.77
CA ALA A 20 2.78 -32.44 -36.33
C ALA A 20 1.50 -31.90 -35.66
N GLN A 21 0.53 -32.78 -35.34
CA GLN A 21 -0.67 -32.41 -34.61
C GLN A 21 -0.35 -31.91 -33.19
N SER A 22 0.59 -32.55 -32.48
CA SER A 22 1.03 -32.11 -31.15
C SER A 22 1.71 -30.73 -31.20
N SER A 23 2.58 -30.48 -32.19
CA SER A 23 3.21 -29.17 -32.35
C SER A 23 2.21 -28.08 -32.73
N LEU A 24 1.20 -28.40 -33.56
CA LEU A 24 0.12 -27.48 -33.90
C LEU A 24 -0.72 -27.12 -32.67
N GLN A 25 -1.07 -28.10 -31.82
CA GLN A 25 -1.81 -27.84 -30.59
C GLN A 25 -1.04 -26.91 -29.64
N GLN A 26 0.27 -27.14 -29.46
CA GLN A 26 1.10 -26.27 -28.63
C GLN A 26 1.20 -24.85 -29.22
N ALA A 27 1.31 -24.71 -30.55
CA ALA A 27 1.30 -23.40 -31.21
C ALA A 27 -0.04 -22.68 -31.04
N GLN A 28 -1.16 -23.41 -31.12
CA GLN A 28 -2.50 -22.86 -30.88
C GLN A 28 -2.68 -22.41 -29.42
N GLU A 29 -2.18 -23.18 -28.45
CA GLU A 29 -2.21 -22.82 -27.02
C GLU A 29 -1.42 -21.53 -26.76
N ARG A 30 -0.21 -21.42 -27.32
CA ARG A 30 0.62 -20.20 -27.23
C ARG A 30 -0.03 -19.01 -27.93
N LEU A 31 -0.66 -19.21 -29.09
CA LEU A 31 -1.36 -18.15 -29.80
C LEU A 31 -2.58 -17.65 -29.02
N SER A 32 -3.36 -18.57 -28.44
CA SER A 32 -4.57 -18.23 -27.69
C SER A 32 -4.27 -17.55 -26.35
N SER A 33 -3.19 -17.94 -25.68
CA SER A 33 -2.74 -17.33 -24.41
C SER A 33 -1.94 -16.05 -24.63
N GLY A 34 -1.26 -15.92 -25.78
CA GLY A 34 -0.24 -14.91 -26.01
C GLY A 34 1.05 -15.15 -25.21
N LEU A 35 1.14 -16.24 -24.44
CA LEU A 35 2.28 -16.56 -23.59
C LEU A 35 3.14 -17.65 -24.24
N ARG A 36 4.45 -17.45 -24.20
CA ARG A 36 5.42 -18.44 -24.69
C ARG A 36 5.49 -19.68 -23.78
N ILE A 37 5.33 -19.49 -22.48
CA ILE A 37 5.39 -20.55 -21.46
C ILE A 37 3.98 -20.65 -20.87
N ASN A 38 3.27 -21.74 -21.16
CA ASN A 38 1.93 -21.99 -20.62
C ASN A 38 1.96 -23.06 -19.54
N ASN A 39 2.85 -24.04 -19.67
CA ASN A 39 3.01 -25.12 -18.69
C ASN A 39 4.46 -25.22 -18.20
N ALA A 40 4.63 -25.70 -16.96
CA ALA A 40 5.95 -25.99 -16.39
C ALA A 40 6.73 -27.06 -17.17
N ALA A 41 6.05 -27.86 -18.00
CA ALA A 41 6.67 -28.83 -18.90
C ALA A 41 7.39 -28.17 -20.10
N ASP A 42 7.00 -26.94 -20.49
CA ASP A 42 7.63 -26.23 -21.61
C ASP A 42 8.98 -25.63 -21.21
N ASP A 43 9.05 -25.03 -20.02
CA ASP A 43 10.26 -24.45 -19.43
C ASP A 43 10.09 -24.28 -17.91
N ALA A 44 10.54 -25.26 -17.13
CA ALA A 44 10.40 -25.25 -15.67
C ALA A 44 11.17 -24.07 -15.02
N ALA A 45 12.34 -23.71 -15.55
CA ALA A 45 13.14 -22.61 -15.04
C ALA A 45 12.51 -21.25 -15.38
N GLY A 46 12.05 -21.08 -16.63
CA GLY A 46 11.32 -19.91 -17.07
C GLY A 46 10.02 -19.69 -16.30
N GLN A 47 9.25 -20.77 -16.06
CA GLN A 47 8.04 -20.70 -15.24
C GLN A 47 8.34 -20.31 -13.79
N ALA A 48 9.41 -20.85 -13.18
CA ALA A 48 9.80 -20.50 -11.81
C ALA A 48 10.19 -19.02 -11.69
N ILE A 49 10.95 -18.49 -12.65
CA ILE A 49 11.31 -17.07 -12.70
C ILE A 49 10.07 -16.20 -12.90
N ALA A 50 9.19 -16.59 -13.83
CA ALA A 50 7.94 -15.88 -14.10
C ALA A 50 7.05 -15.82 -12.86
N ASN A 51 6.85 -16.95 -12.17
CA ASN A 51 6.08 -17.00 -10.92
C ASN A 51 6.67 -16.08 -9.84
N ARG A 52 8.00 -16.08 -9.68
CA ARG A 52 8.68 -15.19 -8.74
C ARG A 52 8.45 -13.72 -9.10
N MET A 53 8.60 -13.36 -10.38
CA MET A 53 8.38 -11.99 -10.85
C MET A 53 6.92 -11.58 -10.67
N THR A 54 5.95 -12.45 -10.97
CA THR A 54 4.53 -12.20 -10.73
C THR A 54 4.25 -11.98 -9.24
N SER A 55 4.87 -12.78 -8.36
CA SER A 55 4.75 -12.57 -6.91
C SER A 55 5.31 -11.21 -6.48
N THR A 56 6.49 -10.82 -6.99
CA THR A 56 7.07 -9.50 -6.72
C THR A 56 6.17 -8.38 -7.24
N VAL A 57 5.63 -8.49 -8.46
CA VAL A 57 4.74 -7.47 -9.03
C VAL A 57 3.47 -7.32 -8.20
N THR A 58 2.82 -8.42 -7.83
CA THR A 58 1.64 -8.38 -6.95
C THR A 58 1.97 -7.77 -5.59
N GLY A 59 3.12 -8.13 -5.02
CA GLY A 59 3.62 -7.55 -3.77
C GLY A 59 3.82 -6.03 -3.88
N LEU A 60 4.50 -5.57 -4.94
CA LEU A 60 4.72 -4.14 -5.18
C LEU A 60 3.41 -3.37 -5.42
N ASN A 61 2.44 -3.95 -6.12
CA ASN A 61 1.13 -3.33 -6.31
C ASN A 61 0.40 -3.14 -4.97
N GLN A 62 0.49 -4.13 -4.07
CA GLN A 62 -0.08 -3.99 -2.73
C GLN A 62 0.70 -2.97 -1.90
N ALA A 63 2.03 -3.00 -1.95
CA ALA A 63 2.89 -2.03 -1.29
C ALA A 63 2.59 -0.59 -1.73
N SER A 64 2.31 -0.37 -3.01
CA SER A 64 1.89 0.94 -3.51
C SER A 64 0.57 1.40 -2.87
N ARG A 65 -0.41 0.50 -2.69
CA ARG A 65 -1.64 0.82 -1.95
C ARG A 65 -1.36 1.16 -0.49
N ASN A 66 -0.56 0.34 0.19
CA ASN A 66 -0.17 0.60 1.58
C ASN A 66 0.56 1.95 1.73
N ALA A 67 1.41 2.33 0.77
CA ALA A 67 2.09 3.62 0.77
C ALA A 67 1.10 4.79 0.63
N ASN A 68 0.06 4.64 -0.20
CA ASN A 68 -1.01 5.64 -0.28
C ASN A 68 -1.79 5.75 1.04
N ASP A 69 -2.06 4.64 1.72
CA ASP A 69 -2.67 4.67 3.06
C ASP A 69 -1.78 5.40 4.07
N GLY A 70 -0.46 5.19 4.01
CA GLY A 70 0.52 5.95 4.81
C GLY A 70 0.53 7.44 4.49
N ILE A 71 0.36 7.83 3.23
CA ILE A 71 0.22 9.24 2.84
C ILE A 71 -1.08 9.83 3.43
N SER A 72 -2.21 9.13 3.32
CA SER A 72 -3.47 9.58 3.90
C SER A 72 -3.42 9.70 5.42
N LEU A 73 -2.74 8.78 6.08
CA LEU A 73 -2.44 8.86 7.52
C LEU A 73 -1.65 10.13 7.85
N ALA A 74 -0.55 10.38 7.14
CA ALA A 74 0.29 11.55 7.34
C ALA A 74 -0.47 12.87 7.09
N GLN A 75 -1.31 12.93 6.05
CA GLN A 75 -2.14 14.10 5.75
C GLN A 75 -3.20 14.37 6.83
N THR A 76 -3.80 13.31 7.38
CA THR A 76 -4.74 13.45 8.49
C THR A 76 -4.04 13.99 9.74
N ALA A 77 -2.84 13.46 10.03
CA ALA A 77 -2.02 13.94 11.12
C ALA A 77 -1.59 15.41 10.92
N GLU A 78 -1.16 15.78 9.71
CA GLU A 78 -0.76 17.14 9.35
C GLU A 78 -1.91 18.14 9.55
N GLY A 79 -3.10 17.86 9.02
CA GLY A 79 -4.25 18.75 9.18
C GLY A 79 -4.67 18.97 10.64
N SER A 80 -4.55 17.95 11.49
CA SER A 80 -4.79 18.10 12.93
C SER A 80 -3.68 18.91 13.63
N LEU A 81 -2.42 18.70 13.24
CA LEU A 81 -1.30 19.48 13.78
C LEU A 81 -1.36 20.95 13.38
N ASP A 82 -1.88 21.27 12.19
CA ASP A 82 -2.11 22.65 11.75
C ASP A 82 -3.14 23.34 12.65
N GLN A 83 -4.25 22.67 13.00
CA GLN A 83 -5.24 23.21 13.95
C GLN A 83 -4.62 23.44 15.34
N ILE A 84 -3.79 22.53 15.81
CA ILE A 84 -3.07 22.71 17.08
C ILE A 84 -2.12 23.91 16.98
N ASN A 85 -1.42 24.07 15.85
CA ASN A 85 -0.51 25.19 15.63
C ASN A 85 -1.24 26.54 15.68
N ASP A 86 -2.38 26.67 14.99
CA ASP A 86 -3.20 27.88 14.99
C ASP A 86 -3.67 28.27 16.40
N ASN A 87 -4.14 27.29 17.19
CA ASN A 87 -4.54 27.52 18.58
C ASN A 87 -3.35 27.95 19.45
N LEU A 88 -2.18 27.34 19.29
CA LEU A 88 -0.97 27.73 20.03
C LEU A 88 -0.48 29.14 19.65
N GLN A 89 -0.55 29.51 18.37
CA GLN A 89 -0.25 30.87 17.95
C GLN A 89 -1.20 31.88 18.60
N ARG A 90 -2.50 31.57 18.63
CA ARG A 90 -3.50 32.42 19.30
C ARG A 90 -3.25 32.54 20.80
N ILE A 91 -2.95 31.44 21.49
CA ILE A 91 -2.59 31.46 22.92
C ILE A 91 -1.36 32.35 23.15
N ARG A 92 -0.36 32.30 22.26
CA ARG A 92 0.83 33.16 22.35
C ARG A 92 0.48 34.64 22.19
N GLU A 93 -0.38 34.99 21.24
CA GLU A 93 -0.86 36.37 21.08
C GLU A 93 -1.58 36.87 22.33
N LEU A 94 -2.49 36.05 22.87
CA LEU A 94 -3.24 36.35 24.09
C LEU A 94 -2.31 36.53 25.30
N THR A 95 -1.28 35.69 25.41
CA THR A 95 -0.29 35.80 26.49
C THR A 95 0.51 37.10 26.39
N VAL A 96 0.92 37.51 25.18
CA VAL A 96 1.59 38.81 24.97
C VAL A 96 0.62 39.97 25.25
N GLN A 97 -0.64 39.83 24.85
CA GLN A 97 -1.67 40.84 25.12
C GLN A 97 -1.86 41.03 26.62
N ALA A 98 -1.97 39.94 27.39
CA ALA A 98 -2.15 39.95 28.85
C ALA A 98 -0.99 40.63 29.61
N GLN A 99 0.22 40.61 29.05
CA GLN A 99 1.40 41.25 29.65
C GLN A 99 1.41 42.79 29.55
N ASN A 100 0.46 43.41 28.84
CA ASN A 100 0.35 44.88 28.83
C ASN A 100 -0.25 45.39 30.15
N ASP A 101 0.50 46.24 30.86
CA ASP A 101 0.09 46.89 32.12
C ASP A 101 -1.17 47.77 32.01
N THR A 102 -1.64 48.05 30.79
CA THR A 102 -2.86 48.82 30.54
C THR A 102 -4.14 48.01 30.70
N ASN A 103 -4.05 46.68 30.74
CA ASN A 103 -5.21 45.81 30.91
C ASN A 103 -5.70 45.82 32.35
N THR A 104 -7.01 45.72 32.54
CA THR A 104 -7.60 45.53 33.86
C THR A 104 -7.54 44.06 34.28
N ALA A 105 -7.75 43.79 35.57
CA ALA A 105 -7.86 42.41 36.06
C ALA A 105 -8.98 41.62 35.35
N GLN A 106 -10.10 42.26 35.03
CA GLN A 106 -11.21 41.62 34.30
C GLN A 106 -10.85 41.27 32.85
N ASP A 107 -10.02 42.09 32.20
CA ASP A 107 -9.53 41.80 30.85
C ASP A 107 -8.58 40.60 30.87
N ILE A 108 -7.71 40.53 31.88
CA ILE A 108 -6.79 39.39 32.07
C ILE A 108 -7.58 38.11 32.36
N ASP A 109 -8.63 38.17 33.19
CA ASP A 109 -9.50 37.03 33.47
C ASP A 109 -10.18 36.52 32.18
N SER A 110 -10.69 37.44 31.35
CA SER A 110 -11.31 37.10 30.05
C SER A 110 -10.31 36.48 29.06
N ILE A 111 -9.08 37.00 29.02
CA ILE A 111 -8.01 36.43 28.21
C ILE A 111 -7.65 35.01 28.70
N GLN A 112 -7.61 34.79 30.01
CA GLN A 112 -7.34 33.47 30.58
C GLN A 112 -8.45 32.47 30.25
N GLU A 113 -9.72 32.90 30.24
CA GLU A 113 -10.84 32.06 29.78
C GLU A 113 -10.65 31.65 28.32
N GLU A 114 -10.31 32.57 27.42
CA GLU A 114 -10.03 32.25 26.00
C GLU A 114 -8.84 31.28 25.87
N VAL A 115 -7.76 31.48 26.64
CA VAL A 115 -6.62 30.55 26.67
C VAL A 115 -7.05 29.15 27.12
N ASN A 116 -7.89 29.04 28.15
CA ASN A 116 -8.37 27.75 28.64
C ASN A 116 -9.23 27.02 27.60
N GLU A 117 -10.11 27.74 26.89
CA GLU A 117 -10.91 27.16 25.80
C GLU A 117 -10.02 26.65 24.66
N ARG A 118 -8.97 27.40 24.29
CA ARG A 118 -8.02 27.00 23.25
C ARG A 118 -7.22 25.77 23.65
N LEU A 119 -6.82 25.67 24.92
CA LEU A 119 -6.17 24.46 25.46
C LEU A 119 -7.10 23.26 25.42
N ALA A 120 -8.36 23.42 25.84
CA ALA A 120 -9.36 22.35 25.77
C ALA A 120 -9.62 21.88 24.33
N GLU A 121 -9.58 22.80 23.36
CA GLU A 121 -9.70 22.45 21.95
C GLU A 121 -8.48 21.67 21.43
N ILE A 122 -7.27 22.03 21.85
CA ILE A 122 -6.05 21.26 21.53
C ILE A 122 -6.16 19.83 22.09
N ASP A 123 -6.61 19.68 23.34
CA ASP A 123 -6.82 18.37 23.96
C ASP A 123 -7.87 17.56 23.17
N ARG A 124 -9.00 18.19 22.80
CA ARG A 124 -10.05 17.56 21.99
C ARG A 124 -9.52 17.07 20.64
N VAL A 125 -8.77 17.90 19.92
CA VAL A 125 -8.20 17.53 18.60
C VAL A 125 -7.23 16.36 18.76
N THR A 126 -6.40 16.38 19.81
CA THR A 126 -5.44 15.31 20.10
C THR A 126 -6.13 13.98 20.41
N GLU A 127 -7.21 14.00 21.20
CA GLU A 127 -7.97 12.80 21.60
C GLU A 127 -8.89 12.25 20.50
N GLN A 128 -9.45 13.12 19.64
CA GLN A 128 -10.42 12.71 18.62
C GLN A 128 -9.80 12.41 17.26
N THR A 129 -8.53 12.74 17.04
CA THR A 129 -7.87 12.48 15.75
C THR A 129 -7.55 11.00 15.61
N GLN A 130 -8.31 10.34 14.73
CA GLN A 130 -8.21 8.90 14.46
C GLN A 130 -8.02 8.64 12.98
N PHE A 131 -7.20 7.65 12.67
CA PHE A 131 -7.11 7.07 11.33
C PHE A 131 -7.46 5.58 11.40
N ASN A 132 -8.50 5.19 10.65
CA ASN A 132 -8.98 3.81 10.59
C ASN A 132 -9.24 3.20 11.99
N GLY A 133 -9.77 4.00 12.92
CA GLY A 133 -10.09 3.59 14.30
C GLY A 133 -8.91 3.47 15.25
N ARG A 134 -7.70 3.89 14.84
CA ARG A 134 -6.54 4.04 15.74
C ARG A 134 -6.28 5.52 16.00
N ASP A 135 -6.12 5.88 17.27
CA ASP A 135 -5.74 7.24 17.67
C ASP A 135 -4.33 7.57 17.17
N LEU A 136 -4.17 8.77 16.61
CA LEU A 136 -2.89 9.24 16.07
C LEU A 136 -1.99 9.85 17.15
N PHE A 137 -2.59 10.52 18.15
CA PHE A 137 -1.87 11.34 19.14
C PHE A 137 -2.22 11.04 20.60
N ALA A 138 -3.16 10.12 20.86
CA ALA A 138 -3.59 9.82 22.23
C ALA A 138 -2.44 9.20 23.05
N ALA A 139 -2.23 9.75 24.25
CA ALA A 139 -1.16 9.33 25.16
C ALA A 139 -1.32 7.87 25.60
N GLY A 140 -0.24 7.08 25.51
CA GLY A 140 -0.22 5.66 25.92
C GLY A 140 -0.59 4.67 24.82
N THR A 141 -0.95 5.15 23.62
CA THR A 141 -1.17 4.32 22.43
C THR A 141 0.14 4.13 21.67
N ASP A 142 0.33 2.98 21.04
CA ASP A 142 1.50 2.72 20.18
C ASP A 142 1.39 3.59 18.92
N THR A 143 2.10 4.73 18.93
CA THR A 143 2.14 5.72 17.84
C THR A 143 3.05 5.30 16.69
N SER A 144 3.66 4.11 16.79
CA SER A 144 4.45 3.56 15.70
C SER A 144 3.56 2.93 14.62
N PHE A 145 3.70 3.41 13.39
CA PHE A 145 3.03 2.87 12.21
C PHE A 145 4.06 2.27 11.28
N SER A 146 4.15 0.94 11.25
CA SER A 146 5.00 0.24 10.27
C SER A 146 4.20 -0.01 8.99
N ILE A 147 4.57 0.68 7.91
CA ILE A 147 3.93 0.55 6.60
C ILE A 147 4.84 -0.28 5.69
N GLN A 148 4.39 -1.46 5.30
CA GLN A 148 5.07 -2.32 4.33
C GLN A 148 4.98 -1.72 2.92
N VAL A 149 6.10 -1.24 2.39
CA VAL A 149 6.22 -0.56 1.09
C VAL A 149 7.04 -1.34 0.06
N GLY A 150 7.41 -2.58 0.37
CA GLY A 150 8.13 -3.46 -0.55
C GLY A 150 7.49 -4.84 -0.70
N ALA A 151 8.08 -5.64 -1.59
CA ALA A 151 7.61 -6.99 -1.88
C ALA A 151 8.21 -8.06 -0.97
N LYS A 152 9.23 -7.71 -0.17
CA LYS A 152 9.87 -8.61 0.79
C LYS A 152 9.64 -8.15 2.22
N ASP A 153 9.65 -9.10 3.13
CA ASP A 153 9.49 -8.84 4.56
C ASP A 153 10.56 -7.85 5.06
N GLY A 154 10.14 -6.89 5.89
CA GLY A 154 11.02 -5.88 6.49
C GLY A 154 11.29 -4.65 5.62
N GLU A 155 10.73 -4.58 4.41
CA GLU A 155 10.73 -3.37 3.58
C GLU A 155 9.64 -2.40 4.07
N THR A 156 9.81 -1.87 5.30
CA THR A 156 8.83 -1.02 5.98
C THR A 156 9.32 0.41 6.21
N ILE A 157 8.41 1.38 6.17
CA ILE A 157 8.61 2.74 6.69
C ILE A 157 7.95 2.82 8.06
N SER A 158 8.65 3.37 9.06
CA SER A 158 8.20 3.52 10.45
C SER A 158 8.60 4.87 11.01
#